data_AF-A0A7U9ETC5-F1
#
_entry.id   AF-A0A7U9ETC5-F1
#
_cell.length_a   1.000
_cell.length_b   1.000
_cell.length_c   1.000
_cell.angle_alpha   90.00
_cell.angle_beta   90.00
_cell.angle_gamma   90.00
#
_symmetry.space_group_name_H-M   'P 1'
#
loop_
_entity.id
_entity.type
_entity.pdbx_description
1 polymer ?
#
loop_
_entity_poly.entity_id
_entity_poly.type
_entity_poly.pdbx_seq_one_letter_code
_entity_poly.pdbx_strand_id
1 'polypeptide(L)'
;MNTVDYDKALYYTHRSEWDNLLILMVRTPDDILSKKIEKFLHAYNFEHDYSVIQERLHALLRYIDHALEVSEQKMGVEQYAQFYS
;
A
#
# COMPACT_ATOMS: atom_id res chain seq x y z
N MET A 1 11.67 -6.41 -3.49
CA MET A 1 10.30 -5.87 -3.47
C MET A 1 9.97 -5.68 -1.99
N ASN A 2 9.89 -4.43 -1.51
CA ASN A 2 9.88 -4.14 -0.07
C ASN A 2 8.47 -4.34 0.49
N THR A 3 8.17 -5.55 0.98
CA THR A 3 6.96 -5.86 1.78
C THR A 3 6.77 -4.87 2.92
N VAL A 4 7.88 -4.38 3.47
CA VAL A 4 7.97 -3.32 4.47
C VAL A 4 7.22 -2.04 4.07
N ASP A 5 7.19 -1.66 2.80
CA ASP A 5 6.47 -0.46 2.37
C ASP A 5 4.95 -0.68 2.42
N TYR A 6 4.48 -1.89 2.10
CA TYR A 6 3.07 -2.26 2.21
C TYR A 6 2.62 -2.33 3.67
N ASP A 7 3.43 -2.93 4.56
CA ASP A 7 3.16 -2.97 5.99
C ASP A 7 3.09 -1.56 6.61
N LYS A 8 4.04 -0.69 6.23
CA LYS A 8 4.03 0.72 6.66
C LYS A 8 2.81 1.46 6.13
N ALA A 9 2.45 1.28 4.86
CA ALA A 9 1.26 1.91 4.28
C ALA A 9 -0.01 1.48 5.03
N LEU A 10 -0.15 0.20 5.35
CA LEU A 10 -1.28 -0.32 6.13
C LEU A 10 -1.31 0.29 7.54
N TYR A 11 -0.16 0.30 8.22
CA TYR A 11 -0.01 0.82 9.57
C TYR A 11 -0.34 2.32 9.66
N TYR A 12 0.22 3.14 8.76
CA TYR A 12 -0.06 4.58 8.72
C TYR A 12 -1.52 4.87 8.37
N THR A 13 -2.11 4.08 7.47
CA THR A 13 -3.52 4.21 7.10
C THR A 13 -4.44 3.92 8.28
N HIS A 14 -4.20 2.84 9.03
CA HIS A 14 -5.01 2.49 10.21
C HIS A 14 -4.93 3.55 11.32
N ARG A 15 -3.76 4.18 11.50
CA ARG A 15 -3.55 5.23 12.51
C ARG A 15 -3.92 6.63 12.04
N SER A 16 -4.34 6.78 10.78
CA SER A 16 -4.57 8.09 10.14
C SER A 16 -3.33 9.00 10.18
N GLU A 17 -2.12 8.42 10.09
CA GLU A 17 -0.84 9.15 10.03
C GLU A 17 -0.55 9.58 8.59
N TRP A 18 -1.36 10.52 8.07
CA TRP A 18 -1.31 10.94 6.66
C TRP A 18 0.01 11.57 6.23
N ASP A 19 0.71 12.27 7.13
CA ASP A 19 2.04 12.82 6.86
C ASP A 19 3.08 11.72 6.61
N ASN A 20 3.04 10.65 7.41
CA ASN A 20 3.92 9.49 7.22
C ASN A 20 3.57 8.74 5.95
N LEU A 21 2.28 8.68 5.59
CA LEU A 21 1.81 8.10 4.34
C LEU A 21 2.31 8.93 3.13
N LEU A 22 2.29 10.25 3.21
CA LEU A 22 2.84 11.15 2.20
C LEU A 22 4.36 10.98 2.05
N ILE A 23 5.09 10.88 3.15
CA ILE A 23 6.54 10.61 3.12
C ILE A 23 6.82 9.26 2.45
N LEU A 24 6.03 8.23 2.79
CA LEU A 24 6.15 6.91 2.19
C LEU A 24 5.90 6.93 0.68
N MET A 25 4.88 7.67 0.23
CA MET A 25 4.55 7.86 -1.20
C MET A 25 5.73 8.39 -2.01
N VAL A 26 6.50 9.33 -1.45
CA VAL A 26 7.67 9.94 -2.12
C VAL A 26 8.88 9.00 -2.12
N ARG A 27 8.99 8.12 -1.12
CA ARG A 27 10.18 7.27 -0.92
C ARG A 27 10.05 5.88 -1.52
N THR A 28 8.83 5.37 -1.67
CA THR A 28 8.62 4.03 -2.19
C THR A 28 8.99 3.96 -3.68
N PRO A 29 9.70 2.93 -4.15
CA PRO A 29 9.98 2.72 -5.57
C PRO A 29 8.78 2.14 -6.33
N ASP A 30 7.67 1.82 -5.65
CA ASP A 30 6.45 1.30 -6.26
C ASP A 30 5.55 2.44 -6.75
N ASP A 31 5.60 2.71 -8.06
CA ASP A 31 4.79 3.75 -8.71
C ASP A 31 3.28 3.54 -8.52
N ILE A 32 2.81 2.29 -8.41
CA ILE A 32 1.39 1.99 -8.26
C ILE A 32 0.95 2.29 -6.83
N LEU A 33 1.75 1.89 -5.83
CA LEU A 33 1.51 2.24 -4.42
C LEU A 33 1.50 3.75 -4.25
N SER A 34 2.54 4.42 -4.75
CA SER A 34 2.70 5.87 -4.69
C SER A 34 1.46 6.58 -5.27
N LYS A 35 1.03 6.21 -6.48
CA LYS A 35 -0.14 6.81 -7.12
C LYS A 35 -1.46 6.54 -6.40
N LYS A 36 -1.59 5.41 -5.71
CA LYS A 36 -2.78 5.10 -4.90
C LYS A 36 -2.83 5.92 -3.63
N ILE A 37 -1.69 6.10 -2.96
CA ILE A 37 -1.57 7.00 -1.81
C ILE A 37 -1.88 8.43 -2.23
N GLU A 38 -1.32 8.90 -3.35
CA GLU A 38 -1.57 10.24 -3.89
C GLU A 38 -3.06 10.50 -4.10
N LYS A 39 -3.76 9.59 -4.80
CA LYS A 39 -5.20 9.72 -5.05
C LYS A 39 -6.02 9.74 -3.78
N PHE A 40 -5.65 8.94 -2.78
CA PHE A 40 -6.32 8.94 -1.49
C PHE A 40 -6.09 10.26 -0.74
N LEU A 41 -4.84 10.72 -0.64
CA LEU A 41 -4.51 11.99 0.04
C LEU A 41 -5.15 13.19 -0.65
N HIS A 42 -5.18 13.20 -1.99
CA HIS A 42 -5.88 14.23 -2.74
C HIS A 42 -7.39 14.21 -2.44
N ALA A 43 -8.01 13.03 -2.49
CA ALA A 43 -9.43 12.90 -2.19
C ALA A 43 -9.74 13.37 -0.75
N TYR A 44 -8.92 12.97 0.22
CA TYR A 44 -9.08 13.35 1.61
C TYR A 44 -9.01 14.87 1.86
N ASN A 45 -8.15 15.59 1.11
CA ASN A 45 -7.96 17.03 1.30
C ASN A 45 -8.91 17.91 0.48
N PHE A 46 -9.40 17.44 -0.67
CA PHE A 46 -10.10 18.29 -1.64
C PHE A 46 -11.53 17.82 -1.97
N GLU A 47 -11.85 16.54 -1.79
CA GLU A 47 -13.18 16.02 -2.11
C GLU A 47 -14.15 16.29 -0.96
N HIS A 48 -15.37 16.72 -1.31
CA HIS A 48 -16.45 16.96 -0.35
C HIS A 48 -17.37 15.74 -0.22
N ASP A 49 -17.35 14.84 -1.20
CA ASP A 49 -18.11 13.59 -1.17
C ASP A 49 -17.32 12.50 -0.43
N TYR A 50 -17.82 12.15 0.76
CA TYR A 50 -17.23 11.12 1.59
C TYR A 50 -17.18 9.74 0.90
N SER A 51 -18.11 9.46 -0.01
CA SER A 51 -18.15 8.21 -0.77
C SER A 51 -16.91 8.04 -1.63
N VAL A 52 -16.42 9.14 -2.22
CA VAL A 52 -15.20 9.16 -3.04
C VAL A 52 -13.98 8.89 -2.18
N ILE A 53 -13.90 9.50 -1.00
CA ILE A 53 -12.81 9.27 -0.03
C ILE A 53 -12.77 7.80 0.38
N GLN A 54 -13.93 7.23 0.73
CA GLN A 54 -14.04 5.81 1.10
C GLN A 54 -13.65 4.88 -0.05
N GLU A 55 -14.07 5.18 -1.28
CA GLU A 55 -13.71 4.38 -2.45
C GLU A 55 -12.18 4.38 -2.67
N ARG A 56 -11.54 5.56 -2.57
CA ARG A 56 -10.09 5.68 -2.70
C ARG A 56 -9.34 4.95 -1.59
N LEU A 57 -9.82 5.06 -0.35
CA LEU A 57 -9.27 4.33 0.79
C LEU A 57 -9.38 2.81 0.57
N HIS A 58 -10.55 2.31 0.19
CA HIS A 58 -10.76 0.89 -0.12
C HIS A 58 -9.90 0.41 -1.29
N ALA A 59 -9.66 1.26 -2.30
CA ALA A 59 -8.81 0.93 -3.43
C ALA A 59 -7.30 0.90 -3.07
N LEU A 60 -6.89 1.67 -2.06
CA LEU A 60 -5.55 1.63 -1.49
C LEU A 60 -5.36 0.36 -0.65
N LEU A 61 -6.26 0.10 0.30
CA LEU A 61 -6.19 -1.08 1.17
C LEU A 61 -6.20 -2.39 0.37
N ARG A 62 -7.12 -2.55 -0.58
CA ARG A 62 -7.16 -3.75 -1.45
C ARG A 62 -5.87 -3.98 -2.23
N TYR A 63 -5.17 -2.91 -2.61
CA TYR A 63 -3.90 -3.05 -3.31
C TYR A 63 -2.79 -3.50 -2.36
N ILE A 64 -2.75 -2.94 -1.15
CA ILE A 64 -1.81 -3.31 -0.11
C ILE A 64 -1.99 -4.80 0.24
N ASP A 65 -3.23 -5.23 0.50
CA ASP A 65 -3.55 -6.64 0.80
C ASP A 65 -3.09 -7.57 -0.33
N HIS A 66 -3.45 -7.24 -1.57
CA HIS A 66 -3.04 -8.04 -2.73
C HIS A 66 -1.51 -8.09 -2.91
N ALA A 67 -0.83 -6.97 -2.71
CA ALA A 67 0.62 -6.91 -2.83
C ALA A 67 1.33 -7.72 -1.74
N LEU A 68 0.79 -7.72 -0.52
CA LEU A 68 1.25 -8.57 0.58
C LEU A 68 1.05 -10.05 0.26
N GLU A 69 -0.15 -10.48 -0.17
CA GLU A 69 -0.43 -11.87 -0.55
C GLU A 69 0.52 -12.37 -1.66
N VAL A 70 0.72 -11.56 -2.70
CA VAL A 70 1.65 -11.90 -3.80
C VAL A 70 3.09 -12.02 -3.29
N SER A 71 3.48 -11.19 -2.32
CA SER A 71 4.82 -11.23 -1.74
C SER A 71 5.04 -12.48 -0.87
N GLU A 72 4.04 -12.88 -0.09
CA GLU A 72 4.08 -14.09 0.75
C GLU A 72 4.16 -15.35 -0.13
N GLN A 73 3.38 -15.41 -1.21
CA GLN A 73 3.43 -16.51 -2.17
C GLN A 73 4.81 -16.65 -2.82
N LYS A 74 5.42 -15.53 -3.23
CA LYS A 74 6.78 -15.54 -3.80
C LYS A 74 7.82 -16.06 -2.81
N MET A 75 7.74 -15.64 -1.55
CA MET A 75 8.66 -16.09 -0.51
C MET A 75 8.56 -17.61 -0.26
N GLY A 76 7.35 -18.16 -0.28
CA GLY A 76 7.14 -19.61 -0.15
C GLY A 76 7.69 -20.41 -1.33
N VAL A 77 7.55 -19.89 -2.56
CA VAL A 77 8.09 -20.53 -3.77
C VAL A 77 9.63 -20.48 -3.79
N GLU A 78 10.23 -19.36 -3.38
CA GLU A 78 11.69 -19.21 -3.30
C GLU A 78 12.31 -20.11 -2.20
N GLN A 79 11.67 -20.21 -1.04
CA GLN A 79 12.09 -21.13 0.02
C GLN A 79 12.01 -22.59 -0.43
N TYR A 80 10.94 -22.98 -1.14
CA TYR A 80 10.84 -24.31 -1.73
C TYR A 80 11.94 -24.54 -2.76
N ALA A 81 12.15 -23.63 -3.70
CA ALA A 81 13.20 -23.76 -4.72
C ALA A 81 14.62 -23.88 -4.11
N GLN A 82 14.92 -23.18 -3.01
CA GLN A 82 16.19 -23.28 -2.29
C GLN A 82 16.37 -24.61 -1.53
N PHE A 83 15.28 -25.24 -1.11
CA PHE A 83 15.34 -26.52 -0.38
C PHE A 83 15.58 -27.72 -1.29
N TYR A 84 15.28 -27.59 -2.59
CA TYR A 84 15.44 -28.64 -3.61
C TYR A 84 16.55 -28.33 -4.65
N SER A 85 17.35 -27.28 -4.44
CA SER A 85 18.57 -26.98 -5.22
C SER A 85 19.82 -27.43 -4.47
#